data_AF-A0AAV7KLT3-F1
#
_entry.id   AF-A0AAV7KLT3-F1
#
_cell.length_a   1.000
_cell.length_b   1.000
_cell.length_c   1.000
_cell.angle_alpha   90.00
_cell.angle_beta   90.00
_cell.angle_gamma   90.00
#
_symmetry.space_group_name_H-M   'P 1'
#
loop_
_entity.id
_entity.type
_entity.pdbx_description
1 polymer ?
#
loop_
_entity_poly.entity_id
_entity_poly.type
_entity_poly.pdbx_seq_one_letter_code
_entity_poly.pdbx_strand_id
1 'polypeptide(L)'
;MLKGCGAQEMLRGCGAQEMLRGCGAQEMLRGCGAQEMLRGCGAQEMLKGCGAQEMLKGCGAQEMLKGCGAQEMLKGCGAQEMLKGCGAQEMLKGCGAQEMLKGCGAQEMLKGCGAQEMLKGCGAQEMLKGRNEAIRRC
;
A
#
# COMPACT_ATOMS: atom_id res chain seq x y z
N MET A 1 7.36 -12.18 14.36
CA MET A 1 7.96 -11.13 13.53
C MET A 1 8.95 -11.81 12.60
N LEU A 2 8.76 -11.71 11.28
CA LEU A 2 9.73 -12.21 10.30
C LEU A 2 10.49 -11.01 9.72
N LYS A 3 11.82 -11.12 9.66
CA LYS A 3 12.70 -10.08 9.13
C LYS A 3 13.68 -10.72 8.15
N GLY A 4 13.91 -10.04 7.04
CA GLY A 4 14.93 -10.40 6.06
C GLY A 4 15.66 -9.17 5.54
N CYS A 5 16.89 -9.35 5.05
CA CYS A 5 17.84 -8.28 4.73
C CYS A 5 18.83 -8.60 3.59
N GLY A 6 18.61 -9.67 2.83
CA GLY A 6 19.33 -10.00 1.60
C GLY A 6 19.01 -9.02 0.47
N ALA A 7 19.89 -8.93 -0.53
CA ALA A 7 19.76 -7.95 -1.62
C ALA A 7 18.45 -8.09 -2.41
N GLN A 8 17.95 -9.32 -2.57
CA GLN A 8 16.66 -9.64 -3.15
C GLN A 8 15.98 -10.70 -2.30
N GLU A 9 14.78 -10.43 -1.80
CA GLU A 9 14.10 -11.34 -0.88
C GLU A 9 12.60 -11.44 -1.14
N MET A 10 12.08 -12.65 -0.90
CA MET A 10 10.65 -12.93 -0.79
C MET A 10 10.35 -13.41 0.63
N LEU A 11 9.62 -12.61 1.40
CA LEU A 11 9.14 -13.01 2.72
C LEU A 11 7.64 -13.31 2.65
N ARG A 12 7.27 -14.47 3.17
CA ARG A 12 5.87 -14.89 3.29
C ARG A 12 5.55 -15.23 4.73
N GLY A 13 4.48 -14.63 5.23
CA GLY A 13 3.89 -14.97 6.51
C GLY A 13 2.46 -15.53 6.34
N CYS A 14 2.06 -16.42 7.25
CA CYS A 14 0.75 -17.10 7.26
C CYS A 14 0.10 -17.23 8.67
N GLY A 15 0.67 -16.65 9.72
CA GLY A 15 0.13 -16.62 11.08
C GLY A 15 -1.05 -15.66 11.24
N ALA A 16 -1.88 -15.86 12.27
CA ALA A 16 -3.09 -15.06 12.49
C ALA A 16 -2.82 -13.55 12.68
N GLN A 17 -1.71 -13.21 13.34
CA GLN A 17 -1.20 -11.84 13.45
C GLN A 17 0.27 -11.84 13.08
N GLU A 18 0.65 -11.01 12.11
CA GLU A 18 2.02 -11.01 11.62
C GLU A 18 2.58 -9.62 11.39
N MET A 19 3.88 -9.51 11.68
CA MET A 19 4.69 -8.37 11.30
C MET A 19 5.84 -8.87 10.43
N LEU A 20 5.84 -8.42 9.18
CA LEU A 20 6.83 -8.71 8.15
C LEU A 20 7.65 -7.44 7.92
N ARG A 21 8.98 -7.53 8.04
CA ARG A 21 9.88 -6.42 7.75
C ARG A 21 10.98 -6.84 6.77
N GLY A 22 10.99 -6.20 5.61
CA GLY A 22 12.07 -6.28 4.65
C GLY A 22 13.09 -5.14 4.83
N CYS A 23 14.35 -5.39 4.48
CA CYS A 23 15.41 -4.38 4.42
C CYS A 23 16.41 -4.51 3.23
N GLY A 24 16.14 -5.41 2.28
CA GLY A 24 16.89 -5.66 1.04
C GLY A 24 16.72 -4.59 -0.05
N ALA A 25 17.46 -4.68 -1.16
CA ALA A 25 17.33 -3.69 -2.24
C ALA A 25 16.07 -3.89 -3.09
N GLN A 26 15.65 -5.14 -3.30
CA GLN A 26 14.42 -5.51 -3.98
C GLN A 26 13.63 -6.50 -3.13
N GLU A 27 12.40 -6.17 -2.78
CA GLU A 27 11.66 -6.95 -1.79
C GLU A 27 10.25 -7.29 -2.24
N MET A 28 9.85 -8.54 -2.00
CA MET A 28 8.47 -8.96 -2.08
C MET A 28 8.01 -9.48 -0.72
N LEU A 29 7.14 -8.74 -0.04
CA LEU A 29 6.53 -9.19 1.21
C LEU A 29 5.08 -9.57 0.97
N ARG A 30 4.69 -10.77 1.43
CA ARG A 30 3.32 -11.26 1.36
C ARG A 30 2.84 -11.74 2.72
N GLY A 31 1.81 -11.08 3.27
CA GLY A 31 1.06 -11.55 4.43
C GLY A 31 -0.20 -12.29 3.99
N CYS A 32 -0.62 -13.30 4.76
CA CYS A 32 -1.91 -13.99 4.60
C CYS A 32 -2.65 -14.26 5.94
N GLY A 33 -2.28 -13.56 7.01
CA GLY A 33 -2.89 -13.62 8.33
C GLY A 33 -4.22 -12.88 8.45
N ALA A 34 -4.83 -12.84 9.65
CA ALA A 34 -6.06 -12.05 9.86
C ALA A 34 -5.74 -10.57 10.09
N GLN A 35 -4.64 -10.26 10.76
CA GLN A 35 -4.13 -8.90 10.93
C GLN A 35 -2.66 -8.84 10.55
N GLU A 36 -2.31 -7.91 9.68
CA GLU A 36 -0.99 -7.88 9.07
C GLU A 36 -0.38 -6.48 9.12
N MET A 37 0.91 -6.44 9.49
CA MET A 37 1.76 -5.26 9.32
C MET A 37 2.94 -5.62 8.42
N LEU A 38 2.93 -5.05 7.22
CA LEU A 38 3.94 -5.25 6.19
C LEU A 38 4.77 -3.97 6.06
N ARG A 39 6.09 -4.05 6.26
CA ARG A 39 6.99 -2.91 6.10
C ARG A 39 8.18 -3.26 5.20
N GLY A 40 8.23 -2.66 4.02
CA GLY A 40 9.43 -2.65 3.16
C GLY A 40 10.32 -1.45 3.48
N CYS A 41 11.64 -1.59 3.30
CA CYS A 41 12.58 -0.47 3.33
C CYS A 41 13.62 -0.51 2.18
N GLY A 42 13.36 -1.29 1.14
CA GLY A 42 14.23 -1.50 -0.02
C GLY A 42 14.05 -0.48 -1.13
N ALA A 43 14.94 -0.46 -2.13
CA ALA A 43 14.82 0.49 -3.24
C ALA A 43 13.59 0.20 -4.14
N GLN A 44 13.24 -1.07 -4.33
CA GLN A 44 12.03 -1.49 -5.04
C GLN A 44 11.25 -2.48 -4.19
N GLU A 45 9.97 -2.19 -3.96
CA GLU A 45 9.16 -2.95 -3.02
C GLU A 45 7.82 -3.37 -3.61
N MET A 46 7.46 -4.63 -3.40
CA MET A 46 6.12 -5.15 -3.61
C MET A 46 5.58 -5.70 -2.30
N LEU A 47 4.56 -5.04 -1.76
CA LEU A 47 3.92 -5.38 -0.49
C LEU A 47 2.49 -5.83 -0.80
N LYS A 48 2.15 -7.06 -0.42
CA LYS A 48 0.81 -7.62 -0.62
C LYS A 48 0.26 -8.16 0.70
N GLY A 49 -0.82 -7.54 1.18
CA GLY A 49 -1.63 -8.04 2.28
C GLY A 49 -2.81 -8.84 1.74
N CYS A 50 -3.24 -9.88 2.47
CA CYS A 50 -4.49 -10.60 2.17
C CYS A 50 -5.36 -10.87 3.42
N GLY A 51 -5.08 -10.19 4.52
CA GLY A 51 -5.75 -10.35 5.80
C GLY A 51 -6.97 -9.47 6.00
N ALA A 52 -7.75 -9.69 7.05
CA ALA A 52 -8.95 -8.89 7.30
C ALA A 52 -8.64 -7.42 7.65
N GLN A 53 -7.53 -7.17 8.36
CA GLN A 53 -7.05 -5.83 8.67
C GLN A 53 -5.57 -5.71 8.31
N GLU A 54 -5.24 -4.71 7.51
CA GLU A 54 -3.92 -4.62 6.91
C GLU A 54 -3.32 -3.23 7.06
N MET A 55 -2.06 -3.19 7.46
CA MET A 55 -1.23 -2.00 7.40
C MET A 55 0.00 -2.27 6.54
N LEU A 56 0.04 -1.69 5.36
CA LEU A 56 1.18 -1.79 4.46
C LEU A 56 1.92 -0.45 4.41
N LYS A 57 3.22 -0.49 4.65
CA LYS A 57 4.09 0.68 4.58
C LYS A 57 5.30 0.40 3.70
N GLY A 58 5.38 1.10 2.58
CA GLY A 58 6.58 1.14 1.74
C GLY A 58 7.46 2.34 2.11
N CYS A 59 8.78 2.19 1.98
CA CYS A 59 9.72 3.31 2.10
C CYS A 59 10.80 3.36 1.00
N GLY A 60 10.57 2.66 -0.10
CA GLY A 60 11.49 2.50 -1.21
C GLY A 60 11.45 3.62 -2.24
N ALA A 61 12.27 3.55 -3.28
CA ALA A 61 12.20 4.50 -4.39
C ALA A 61 11.01 4.20 -5.32
N GLN A 62 10.71 2.91 -5.53
CA GLN A 62 9.58 2.45 -6.32
C GLN A 62 8.76 1.44 -5.50
N GLU A 63 7.48 1.71 -5.34
CA GLU A 63 6.63 0.96 -4.42
C GLU A 63 5.34 0.51 -5.10
N MET A 64 5.01 -0.77 -4.92
CA MET A 64 3.71 -1.33 -5.22
C MET A 64 3.10 -1.91 -3.95
N LEU A 65 2.05 -1.25 -3.46
CA LEU A 65 1.32 -1.64 -2.26
C LEU A 65 -0.07 -2.13 -2.68
N LYS A 66 -0.40 -3.38 -2.34
CA LYS A 66 -1.71 -3.96 -2.61
C LYS A 66 -2.32 -4.56 -1.36
N GLY A 67 -3.43 -3.98 -0.91
CA GLY A 67 -4.27 -4.55 0.13
C GLY A 67 -5.45 -5.30 -0.48
N CYS A 68 -5.90 -6.36 0.21
CA CYS A 68 -7.14 -7.06 -0.14
C CYS A 68 -8.05 -7.33 1.07
N GLY A 69 -7.81 -6.68 2.19
CA GLY A 69 -8.51 -6.87 3.45
C GLY A 69 -9.82 -6.13 3.58
N ALA A 70 -10.57 -6.35 4.67
CA ALA A 70 -11.79 -5.59 4.92
C ALA A 70 -11.49 -4.14 5.32
N GLN A 71 -10.40 -3.93 6.08
CA GLN A 71 -9.92 -2.61 6.49
C GLN A 71 -8.45 -2.47 6.13
N GLU A 72 -8.13 -1.44 5.36
CA GLU A 72 -6.82 -1.32 4.77
C GLU A 72 -6.24 0.07 5.01
N MET A 73 -4.98 0.11 5.48
CA MET A 73 -4.17 1.32 5.51
C MET A 73 -2.91 1.08 4.69
N LEU A 74 -2.83 1.73 3.54
CA LEU A 74 -1.64 1.67 2.69
C LEU A 74 -0.96 3.03 2.67
N LYS A 75 0.33 3.03 2.98
CA LYS A 75 1.16 4.23 2.98
C LYS A 75 2.42 4.01 2.15
N GLY A 76 2.56 4.77 1.09
CA GLY A 76 3.80 4.86 0.33
C GLY A 76 4.59 6.10 0.72
N CYS A 77 5.92 6.03 0.58
CA CYS A 77 6.73 7.26 0.61
C CYS A 77 7.89 7.27 -0.40
N GLY A 78 7.74 6.53 -1.49
CA GLY A 78 8.73 6.42 -2.55
C GLY A 78 8.60 7.45 -3.65
N ALA A 79 9.59 7.55 -4.54
CA ALA A 79 9.53 8.49 -5.66
C ALA A 79 8.40 8.14 -6.65
N GLN A 80 8.17 6.85 -6.88
CA GLN A 80 7.09 6.33 -7.71
C GLN A 80 6.25 5.33 -6.91
N GLU A 81 4.96 5.58 -6.81
CA GLU A 81 4.07 4.82 -5.93
C GLU A 81 2.84 4.34 -6.69
N MET A 82 2.54 3.06 -6.56
CA MET A 82 1.26 2.48 -6.94
C MET A 82 0.62 1.85 -5.71
N LEU A 83 -0.45 2.47 -5.23
CA LEU A 83 -1.23 1.94 -4.11
C LEU A 83 -2.61 1.51 -4.59
N LYS A 84 -2.97 0.27 -4.29
CA LYS A 84 -4.27 -0.31 -4.63
C LYS A 84 -4.91 -0.94 -3.41
N GLY A 85 -6.05 -0.38 -3.01
CA GLY A 85 -6.94 -1.01 -2.04
C GLY A 85 -8.09 -1.74 -2.73
N CYS A 86 -8.61 -2.78 -2.09
CA CYS A 86 -9.92 -3.33 -2.47
C CYS A 86 -10.79 -3.75 -1.28
N GLY A 87 -10.56 -3.11 -0.13
CA GLY A 87 -11.26 -3.39 1.11
C GLY A 87 -12.55 -2.63 1.28
N ALA A 88 -13.35 -2.97 2.29
CA ALA A 88 -14.59 -2.23 2.56
C ALA A 88 -14.31 -0.80 3.05
N GLN A 89 -13.24 -0.62 3.83
CA GLN A 89 -12.77 0.67 4.31
C GLN A 89 -11.29 0.83 3.97
N GLU A 90 -10.97 1.89 3.23
CA GLU A 90 -9.63 2.09 2.67
C GLU A 90 -9.08 3.46 3.03
N MET A 91 -7.84 3.49 3.52
CA MET A 91 -7.04 4.69 3.64
C MET A 91 -5.75 4.53 2.84
N LEU A 92 -5.66 5.24 1.73
CA LEU A 92 -4.54 5.22 0.80
C LEU A 92 -3.83 6.57 0.87
N LYS A 93 -2.56 6.55 1.27
CA LYS A 93 -1.74 7.76 1.35
C LYS A 93 -0.46 7.60 0.55
N GLY A 94 -0.33 8.39 -0.52
CA GLY A 94 0.92 8.57 -1.24
C GLY A 94 1.67 9.82 -0.78
N CYS A 95 3.00 9.79 -0.86
CA CYS A 95 3.78 11.01 -0.81
C CYS A 95 4.94 11.10 -1.81
N GLY A 96 4.85 10.31 -2.88
CA GLY A 96 5.84 10.26 -3.93
C GLY A 96 5.78 11.39 -4.93
N ALA A 97 6.77 11.47 -5.83
CA ALA A 97 6.73 12.43 -6.92
C ALA A 97 5.68 12.05 -7.97
N GLN A 98 5.55 10.74 -8.24
CA GLN A 98 4.55 10.16 -9.13
C GLN A 98 3.72 9.14 -8.36
N GLU A 99 2.42 9.38 -8.27
CA GLU A 99 1.49 8.60 -7.44
C GLU A 99 0.32 8.10 -8.29
N MET A 100 0.01 6.81 -8.17
CA MET A 100 -1.24 6.23 -8.63
C MET A 100 -1.95 5.56 -7.46
N LEU A 101 -3.02 6.19 -6.97
CA LEU A 101 -3.85 5.63 -5.91
C LEU A 101 -5.17 5.14 -6.49
N LYS A 102 -5.50 3.87 -6.26
CA LYS A 102 -6.76 3.27 -6.68
C LYS A 102 -7.47 2.62 -5.50
N GLY A 103 -8.65 3.13 -5.17
CA GLY A 103 -9.58 2.49 -4.24
C GLY A 103 -10.74 1.81 -4.97
N CYS A 104 -11.32 0.79 -4.35
CA CYS A 104 -12.64 0.27 -4.77
C CYS A 104 -13.51 -0.17 -3.58
N GLY A 105 -13.29 0.43 -2.42
CA GLY A 105 -13.98 0.14 -1.19
C GLY A 105 -15.29 0.89 -1.03
N ALA A 106 -16.14 0.47 -0.09
CA ALA A 106 -17.38 1.20 0.19
C ALA A 106 -17.10 2.59 0.78
N GLN A 107 -16.06 2.70 1.61
CA GLN A 107 -15.59 3.95 2.20
C GLN A 107 -14.11 4.14 1.90
N GLU A 108 -13.78 5.20 1.16
CA GLU A 108 -12.43 5.45 0.65
C GLU A 108 -11.91 6.83 1.08
N MET A 109 -10.69 6.85 1.58
CA MET A 109 -9.92 8.07 1.75
C MET A 109 -8.60 7.96 0.99
N LEU A 110 -8.49 8.70 -0.11
CA LEU A 110 -7.32 8.77 -0.97
C LEU A 110 -6.65 10.13 -0.78
N LYS A 111 -5.41 10.12 -0.31
CA LYS A 111 -4.60 11.33 -0.13
C LYS A 111 -3.28 11.22 -0.89
N GLY A 112 -3.18 11.97 -1.97
CA GLY A 112 -1.93 12.20 -2.68
C GLY A 112 -1.25 13.49 -2.25
N CYS A 113 0.07 13.57 -2.38
CA CYS A 113 0.76 14.86 -2.26
C CYS A 113 1.91 15.09 -3.26
N GLY A 114 1.99 14.24 -4.27
CA GLY A 114 2.98 14.25 -5.33
C GLY A 114 2.82 15.33 -6.38
N ALA A 115 3.88 15.47 -7.19
CA ALA A 115 3.91 16.39 -8.32
C ALA A 115 3.10 15.88 -9.52
N GLN A 116 2.92 14.57 -9.63
CA GLN A 116 2.02 13.93 -10.59
C GLN A 116 1.19 12.88 -9.84
N GLU A 117 -0.11 13.12 -9.71
CA GLU A 117 -0.99 12.28 -8.91
C GLU A 117 -2.15 11.81 -9.79
N MET A 118 -2.47 10.52 -9.75
CA MET A 118 -3.70 9.97 -10.30
C MET A 118 -4.47 9.31 -9.17
N LEU A 119 -5.62 9.88 -8.83
CA LEU A 119 -6.53 9.32 -7.82
C LEU A 119 -7.74 8.73 -8.53
N LYS A 120 -8.01 7.44 -8.32
CA LYS A 120 -9.24 6.79 -8.79
C LYS A 120 -9.96 6.12 -7.63
N GLY A 121 -11.11 6.67 -7.24
CA GLY A 121 -12.03 6.05 -6.29
C GLY A 121 -13.24 5.45 -6.99
N CYS A 122 -13.82 4.39 -6.43
CA CYS A 122 -15.06 3.78 -6.93
C CYS A 122 -16.05 3.41 -5.81
N GLY A 123 -15.91 4.05 -4.64
CA GLY A 123 -16.68 3.79 -3.45
C GLY A 123 -17.98 4.55 -3.35
N ALA A 124 -18.86 4.06 -2.48
CA ALA A 124 -20.11 4.76 -2.17
C ALA A 124 -19.85 6.06 -1.40
N GLN A 125 -18.81 6.09 -0.56
CA GLN A 125 -18.33 7.27 0.14
C GLN A 125 -16.84 7.46 -0.14
N GLU A 126 -16.52 8.54 -0.86
CA GLU A 126 -15.14 8.81 -1.29
C GLU A 126 -14.69 10.20 -0.82
N MET A 127 -13.47 10.26 -0.28
CA MET A 127 -12.74 11.50 -0.07
C MET A 127 -11.44 11.45 -0.84
N LEU A 128 -11.33 12.28 -1.88
CA LEU A 128 -10.14 12.41 -2.72
C LEU A 128 -9.47 13.75 -2.41
N LYS A 129 -8.23 13.72 -1.91
CA LYS A 129 -7.41 14.91 -1.61
C LYS A 129 -6.07 14.78 -2.33
N GLY A 130 -5.91 15.53 -3.42
CA GLY A 130 -4.65 15.64 -4.15
C GLY A 130 -4.18 17.10 -4.23
N ARG A 131 -2.90 17.32 -4.56
CA ARG A 131 -2.38 18.63 -4.96
C ARG A 131 -2.61 18.91 -6.45
N ASN A 132 -2.88 17.88 -7.25
CA ASN A 132 -3.07 17.99 -8.70
C ASN A 132 -4.47 17.55 -9.16
N GLU A 133 -4.81 17.90 -10.41
CA GLU A 133 -6.18 17.83 -10.94
C GLU A 133 -6.60 16.48 -11.54
N ALA A 134 -5.73 15.46 -11.58
CA ALA A 134 -6.06 14.14 -12.16
C ALA A 134 -6.77 13.22 -11.15
N ILE A 135 -7.90 13.71 -10.64
CA ILE A 135 -8.80 13.00 -9.73
C ILE A 135 -10.00 12.48 -10.55
N ARG A 136 -10.24 11.17 -10.53
CA ARG A 136 -11.34 10.53 -11.25
C ARG A 136 -12.18 9.68 -10.30
N ARG A 137 -13.48 9.75 -10.49
CA ARG A 137 -14.44 8.82 -9.90
C ARG A 137 -14.82 7.75 -10.92
N CYS A 138 -15.22 6.58 -10.43
CA CYS A 138 -16.19 5.77 -11.17
C CYS A 138 -17.52 6.54 -11.24
#